data_AF-A0A2N6BIY1-F1
#
_entry.id   AF-A0A2N6BIY1-F1
#
_cell.length_a   1.000
_cell.length_b   1.000
_cell.length_c   1.000
_cell.angle_alpha   90.00
_cell.angle_beta   90.00
_cell.angle_gamma   90.00
#
_symmetry.space_group_name_H-M   'P 1'
#
loop_
_entity.id
_entity.type
_entity.pdbx_description
1 polymer ?
#
loop_
_entity_poly.entity_id
_entity_poly.type
_entity_poly.pdbx_seq_one_letter_code
_entity_poly.pdbx_strand_id
1 'polypeptide(L)'
;MFRLLSGLLFLSLAACSAPETTGDLHYMPSELISSEVTWEGRVVVDRIVIVGRSGTLRIAPGTKILFEKVDWDGDGIGDAEITVEGKLIADGTPQEPILMASAEVDPSPGDWKYLHINFARGARLSNVRISDAFSGIQVHYSKVEIDRCDFRHNIDGIRFSTADLTVKGSLSMQNRHGIRFEERGHPALISGNRVTDNEVGIFAVTECKGTSTFKDNDFSANETPVKMGWEQHSDIDLTGNWWGAPADKVKESILDGKRDSTLGVAVIAPVMGLAPDISEPFYLPYKDPDWERATKRDLR
;
A
#
# COMPACT_ATOMS: atom_id res chain seq x y z
N MET A 1 -55.21 -32.89 -54.91
CA MET A 1 -55.69 -32.52 -53.55
C MET A 1 -54.49 -32.08 -52.74
N PHE A 2 -54.50 -30.85 -52.20
CA PHE A 2 -53.61 -30.26 -51.18
C PHE A 2 -52.09 -30.33 -51.41
N ARG A 3 -51.44 -29.29 -51.97
CA ARG A 3 -50.81 -28.12 -51.29
C ARG A 3 -49.95 -28.46 -50.07
N LEU A 4 -48.64 -28.21 -50.17
CA LEU A 4 -47.86 -27.53 -49.13
C LEU A 4 -46.61 -26.89 -49.74
N LEU A 5 -46.58 -25.56 -49.68
CA LEU A 5 -45.46 -24.69 -50.03
C LEU A 5 -44.31 -24.92 -49.05
N SER A 6 -43.10 -25.10 -49.57
CA SER A 6 -41.87 -24.97 -48.80
C SER A 6 -41.61 -23.48 -48.52
N GLY A 7 -41.94 -23.02 -47.32
CA GLY A 7 -41.54 -21.71 -46.82
C GLY A 7 -40.08 -21.75 -46.36
N LEU A 8 -39.19 -21.07 -47.08
CA LEU A 8 -37.85 -20.75 -46.59
C LEU A 8 -37.99 -19.74 -45.44
N LEU A 9 -37.74 -20.21 -44.22
CA LEU A 9 -37.66 -19.36 -43.03
C LEU A 9 -36.25 -18.74 -43.00
N PHE A 10 -36.10 -17.51 -43.48
CA PHE A 10 -34.91 -16.71 -43.20
C PHE A 10 -34.97 -16.28 -41.73
N LEU A 11 -34.24 -16.98 -40.85
CA LEU A 11 -33.93 -16.46 -39.53
C LEU A 11 -32.99 -15.27 -39.70
N SER A 12 -33.52 -14.05 -39.62
CA SER A 12 -32.73 -12.86 -39.38
C SER A 12 -32.18 -12.96 -37.95
N LEU A 13 -30.89 -13.27 -37.82
CA LEU A 13 -30.14 -13.00 -36.59
C LEU A 13 -30.12 -11.49 -36.40
N ALA A 14 -31.06 -10.98 -35.60
CA ALA A 14 -30.93 -9.68 -35.00
C ALA A 14 -29.75 -9.79 -34.02
N ALA A 15 -28.58 -9.36 -34.47
CA ALA A 15 -27.47 -9.08 -33.58
C ALA A 15 -27.93 -7.96 -32.64
N CYS A 16 -28.33 -8.31 -31.42
CA CYS A 16 -28.31 -7.37 -30.32
C CYS A 16 -26.85 -6.98 -30.12
N SER A 17 -26.42 -5.90 -30.78
CA SER A 17 -25.24 -5.17 -30.37
C SER A 17 -25.54 -4.61 -28.98
N ALA A 18 -25.07 -5.29 -27.95
CA ALA A 18 -24.79 -4.59 -26.70
C ALA A 18 -23.88 -3.40 -27.07
N PRO A 19 -24.12 -2.20 -26.53
CA PRO A 19 -23.13 -1.15 -26.69
C PRO A 19 -21.85 -1.69 -26.05
N GLU A 20 -20.80 -1.85 -26.86
CA GLU A 20 -19.45 -1.87 -26.33
C GLU A 20 -19.31 -0.54 -25.59
N THR A 21 -19.40 -0.58 -24.27
CA THR A 21 -18.84 0.47 -23.44
C THR A 21 -17.34 0.39 -23.65
N THR A 22 -16.88 0.99 -24.74
CA THR A 22 -15.54 1.55 -24.82
C THR A 22 -15.50 2.58 -23.70
N GLY A 23 -15.12 2.14 -22.50
CA GLY A 23 -14.64 3.05 -21.47
C GLY A 23 -13.42 3.71 -22.08
N ASP A 24 -13.62 4.88 -22.67
CA ASP A 24 -12.51 5.70 -23.12
C ASP A 24 -11.71 6.02 -21.86
N LEU A 25 -10.61 5.28 -21.65
CA LEU A 25 -9.57 5.52 -20.63
C LEU A 25 -8.87 6.89 -20.83
N HIS A 26 -9.43 7.76 -21.66
CA HIS A 26 -8.76 8.90 -22.26
C HIS A 26 -8.84 10.18 -21.45
N TYR A 27 -9.49 10.23 -20.28
CA TYR A 27 -9.38 11.40 -19.40
C TYR A 27 -9.69 11.06 -17.93
N MET A 28 -8.83 10.28 -17.27
CA MET A 28 -8.79 10.32 -15.79
C MET A 28 -8.35 11.74 -15.38
N PRO A 29 -9.14 12.47 -14.55
CA PRO A 29 -8.74 13.77 -14.05
C PRO A 29 -7.34 13.71 -13.44
N SER A 30 -6.46 14.60 -13.89
CA SER A 30 -5.09 14.65 -13.39
C SER A 30 -4.60 16.09 -13.22
N GLU A 31 -3.74 16.29 -12.23
CA GLU A 31 -3.06 17.55 -11.95
C GLU A 31 -1.54 17.33 -11.96
N LEU A 32 -0.80 18.20 -12.66
CA LEU A 32 0.67 18.13 -12.72
C LEU A 32 1.30 19.22 -11.85
N ILE A 33 2.11 18.80 -10.87
CA ILE A 33 3.02 19.65 -10.11
C ILE A 33 4.38 19.64 -10.82
N SER A 34 4.69 20.70 -11.58
CA SER A 34 5.94 20.83 -12.34
C SER A 34 7.01 21.71 -11.65
N SER A 35 6.67 22.36 -10.54
CA SER A 35 7.55 23.20 -9.72
C SER A 35 7.50 22.79 -8.24
N GLU A 36 8.16 23.54 -7.36
CA GLU A 36 7.96 23.36 -5.92
C GLU A 36 6.58 23.89 -5.50
N VAL A 37 5.82 23.06 -4.79
CA VAL A 37 4.51 23.37 -4.21
C VAL A 37 4.50 22.87 -2.77
N THR A 38 3.90 23.66 -1.88
CA THR A 38 3.67 23.28 -0.49
C THR A 38 2.17 23.09 -0.26
N TRP A 39 1.80 21.94 0.30
CA TRP A 39 0.48 21.67 0.83
C TRP A 39 0.47 21.85 2.35
N GLU A 40 -0.57 22.52 2.84
CA GLU A 40 -0.78 22.81 4.26
C GLU A 40 -2.28 22.80 4.60
N GLY A 41 -2.61 22.52 5.86
CA GLY A 41 -3.99 22.52 6.34
C GLY A 41 -4.79 21.32 5.82
N ARG A 42 -5.92 21.57 5.15
CA ARG A 42 -6.79 20.53 4.59
C ARG A 42 -6.71 20.54 3.07
N VAL A 43 -6.33 19.41 2.49
CA VAL A 43 -6.29 19.18 1.03
C VAL A 43 -7.23 18.03 0.69
N VAL A 44 -8.08 18.22 -0.32
CA VAL A 44 -8.96 17.17 -0.84
C VAL A 44 -8.44 16.74 -2.21
N VAL A 45 -8.39 15.43 -2.45
CA VAL A 45 -7.87 14.83 -3.68
C VAL A 45 -8.93 13.91 -4.28
N ASP A 46 -9.44 14.28 -5.44
CA ASP A 46 -10.49 13.60 -6.23
C ASP A 46 -9.96 13.22 -7.63
N ARG A 47 -8.63 13.18 -7.78
CA ARG A 47 -7.91 13.10 -9.07
C ARG A 47 -6.56 12.42 -8.90
N ILE A 48 -5.89 12.14 -10.01
CA ILE A 48 -4.49 11.75 -10.04
C ILE A 48 -3.62 13.00 -9.86
N VAL A 49 -2.86 13.10 -8.78
CA VAL A 49 -1.87 14.18 -8.60
C VAL A 49 -0.49 13.66 -8.99
N ILE A 50 0.10 14.24 -10.03
CA ILE A 50 1.41 13.86 -10.55
C ILE A 50 2.44 14.90 -10.10
N VAL A 51 3.34 14.51 -9.20
CA VAL A 51 4.55 15.27 -8.93
C VAL A 51 5.56 14.93 -10.00
N GLY A 52 5.56 15.71 -11.09
CA GLY A 52 6.40 15.46 -12.26
C GLY A 52 7.89 15.54 -11.93
N ARG A 53 8.74 15.07 -12.85
CA ARG A 53 10.20 14.95 -12.66
C ARG A 53 10.92 16.22 -12.16
N SER A 54 10.44 17.40 -12.57
CA SER A 54 10.97 18.69 -12.11
C SER A 54 10.28 19.22 -10.83
N GLY A 55 9.11 18.67 -10.51
CA GLY A 55 8.27 19.07 -9.39
C GLY A 55 8.83 18.66 -8.04
N THR A 56 8.38 19.35 -7.00
CA THR A 56 8.63 18.98 -5.62
C THR A 56 7.37 19.27 -4.82
N LEU A 57 6.80 18.24 -4.21
CA LEU A 57 5.69 18.38 -3.28
C LEU A 57 6.23 18.36 -1.85
N ARG A 58 6.00 19.45 -1.13
CA ARG A 58 6.22 19.55 0.32
C ARG A 58 4.89 19.50 1.03
N ILE A 59 4.81 18.71 2.09
CA ILE A 59 3.61 18.63 2.92
C ILE A 59 4.01 19.10 4.32
N ALA A 60 3.38 20.18 4.79
CA ALA A 60 3.68 20.77 6.08
C ALA A 60 3.16 19.88 7.25
N PRO A 61 3.76 19.95 8.45
CA PRO A 61 3.24 19.29 9.64
C PRO A 61 1.74 19.58 9.88
N GLY A 62 1.01 18.60 10.40
CA GLY A 62 -0.42 18.72 10.71
C GLY A 62 -1.36 18.74 9.50
N THR A 63 -0.84 18.63 8.27
CA THR A 63 -1.67 18.61 7.06
C THR A 63 -2.53 17.34 7.00
N LYS A 64 -3.79 17.50 6.62
CA LYS A 64 -4.74 16.42 6.33
C LYS A 64 -5.04 16.38 4.83
N ILE A 65 -4.63 15.31 4.17
CA ILE A 65 -4.89 15.03 2.76
C ILE A 65 -5.98 13.96 2.73
N LEU A 66 -7.16 14.33 2.23
CA LEU A 66 -8.30 13.44 2.17
C LEU A 66 -8.63 13.08 0.73
N PHE A 67 -8.73 11.79 0.46
CA PHE A 67 -8.99 11.25 -0.88
C PHE A 67 -10.46 10.91 -1.03
N GLU A 68 -11.15 11.49 -2.00
CA GLU A 68 -12.51 11.10 -2.35
C GLU A 68 -12.50 9.76 -3.07
N LYS A 69 -13.48 8.90 -2.78
CA LYS A 69 -13.62 7.63 -3.49
C LYS A 69 -14.24 7.86 -4.85
N VAL A 70 -13.38 7.98 -5.85
CA VAL A 70 -13.72 8.06 -7.27
C VAL A 70 -13.27 6.77 -7.95
N ASP A 71 -14.14 6.09 -8.68
CA ASP A 71 -13.84 4.82 -9.38
C ASP A 71 -14.23 5.00 -10.86
N TRP A 72 -13.26 5.42 -11.68
CA TRP A 72 -13.47 5.71 -13.09
C TRP A 72 -13.42 4.45 -13.96
N ASP A 73 -12.71 3.41 -13.54
CA ASP A 73 -12.58 2.15 -14.28
C ASP A 73 -13.56 1.04 -13.85
N GLY A 74 -14.27 1.24 -12.74
CA GLY A 74 -15.35 0.39 -12.24
C GLY A 74 -14.87 -0.89 -11.58
N ASP A 75 -13.60 -0.96 -11.14
CA ASP A 75 -13.03 -2.16 -10.51
C ASP A 75 -13.33 -2.27 -9.00
N GLY A 76 -13.97 -1.25 -8.43
CA GLY A 76 -14.34 -1.15 -7.01
C GLY A 76 -13.25 -0.55 -6.11
N ILE A 77 -12.13 -0.11 -6.69
CA ILE A 77 -11.03 0.58 -6.01
C ILE A 77 -11.08 2.07 -6.36
N GLY A 78 -10.82 2.93 -5.39
CA GLY A 78 -10.69 4.36 -5.65
C GLY A 78 -9.44 4.69 -6.45
N ASP A 79 -9.59 5.55 -7.45
CA ASP A 79 -8.56 5.96 -8.41
C ASP A 79 -7.83 7.25 -8.05
N ALA A 80 -8.30 7.99 -7.03
CA ALA A 80 -7.56 9.14 -6.51
C ALA A 80 -6.20 8.70 -5.97
N GLU A 81 -5.13 9.41 -6.35
CA GLU A 81 -3.76 9.01 -6.00
C GLU A 81 -2.79 10.19 -6.04
N ILE A 82 -1.61 9.98 -5.46
CA ILE A 82 -0.43 10.83 -5.68
C ILE A 82 0.66 9.96 -6.31
N THR A 83 1.03 10.25 -7.56
CA THR A 83 2.17 9.65 -8.24
C THR A 83 3.36 10.63 -8.24
N VAL A 84 4.49 10.19 -7.72
CA VAL A 84 5.70 10.99 -7.54
C VAL A 84 6.83 10.49 -8.44
N GLU A 85 7.17 11.27 -9.46
CA GLU A 85 8.37 11.12 -10.30
C GLU A 85 9.45 12.17 -9.97
N GLY A 86 9.05 13.26 -9.31
CA GLY A 86 9.93 14.33 -8.85
C GLY A 86 10.46 14.06 -7.45
N LYS A 87 10.11 14.92 -6.50
CA LYS A 87 10.51 14.80 -5.09
C LYS A 87 9.30 14.97 -4.16
N LEU A 88 9.23 14.11 -3.14
CA LEU A 88 8.27 14.24 -2.04
C LEU A 88 9.00 14.51 -0.72
N ILE A 89 8.49 15.48 0.03
CA ILE A 89 8.94 15.79 1.39
C ILE A 89 7.70 15.90 2.28
N ALA A 90 7.44 14.87 3.07
CA ALA A 90 6.35 14.84 4.04
C ALA A 90 6.94 14.72 5.44
N ASP A 91 7.11 15.85 6.12
CA ASP A 91 7.67 15.90 7.47
C ASP A 91 6.63 16.36 8.47
N GLY A 92 5.90 15.41 9.03
CA GLY A 92 5.12 15.64 10.23
C GLY A 92 6.01 15.72 11.46
N THR A 93 5.39 16.02 12.59
CA THR A 93 6.01 15.87 13.92
C THR A 93 5.17 14.93 14.77
N PRO A 94 5.69 14.41 15.90
CA PRO A 94 4.87 13.61 16.81
C PRO A 94 3.64 14.36 17.37
N GLN A 95 3.70 15.69 17.43
CA GLN A 95 2.61 16.56 17.90
C GLN A 95 1.65 16.94 16.77
N GLU A 96 2.16 17.05 15.54
CA GLU A 96 1.42 17.45 14.34
C GLU A 96 1.75 16.47 13.19
N PRO A 97 1.29 15.21 13.28
CA PRO A 97 1.51 14.24 12.23
C PRO A 97 0.75 14.64 10.96
N ILE A 98 1.29 14.26 9.80
CA ILE A 98 0.57 14.41 8.52
C ILE A 98 -0.38 13.22 8.37
N LEU A 99 -1.61 13.47 7.92
CA LEU A 99 -2.63 12.44 7.70
C LEU A 99 -2.95 12.36 6.20
N MET A 100 -2.92 11.14 5.65
CA MET A 100 -3.37 10.81 4.30
C MET A 100 -4.40 9.69 4.41
N ALA A 101 -5.66 9.94 4.06
CA ALA A 101 -6.71 8.96 4.31
C ALA A 101 -7.98 9.21 3.47
N SER A 102 -8.94 8.28 3.53
CA SER A 102 -10.23 8.41 2.84
C SER A 102 -11.04 9.63 3.31
N ALA A 103 -11.74 10.29 2.40
CA ALA A 103 -12.71 11.34 2.70
C ALA A 103 -14.11 10.79 3.04
N GLU A 104 -14.34 9.49 2.85
CA GLU A 104 -15.63 8.86 3.03
C GLU A 104 -16.10 8.87 4.49
N VAL A 105 -17.43 8.82 4.68
CA VAL A 105 -18.05 8.78 6.02
C VAL A 105 -17.72 7.48 6.76
N ASP A 106 -17.68 6.37 6.01
CA ASP A 106 -17.34 5.04 6.50
C ASP A 106 -16.09 4.51 5.73
N PRO A 107 -14.88 4.96 6.09
CA PRO A 107 -13.64 4.61 5.40
C PRO A 107 -13.41 3.10 5.30
N SER A 108 -12.98 2.66 4.13
CA SER A 108 -12.64 1.27 3.85
C SER A 108 -11.32 1.15 3.08
N PRO A 109 -10.55 0.06 3.26
CA PRO A 109 -9.33 -0.15 2.50
C PRO A 109 -9.63 -0.18 1.00
N GLY A 110 -8.92 0.63 0.22
CA GLY A 110 -9.13 0.76 -1.23
C GLY A 110 -10.08 1.89 -1.62
N ASP A 111 -10.43 2.80 -0.71
CA ASP A 111 -11.17 4.02 -1.06
C ASP A 111 -10.35 4.99 -1.94
N TRP A 112 -9.03 4.81 -1.98
CA TRP A 112 -8.13 5.52 -2.87
C TRP A 112 -6.91 4.66 -3.22
N LYS A 113 -6.20 5.00 -4.30
CA LYS A 113 -5.29 4.05 -4.95
C LYS A 113 -3.95 3.98 -4.25
N TYR A 114 -3.13 5.02 -4.40
CA TYR A 114 -1.71 4.97 -4.04
C TYR A 114 -1.18 6.30 -3.53
N LEU A 115 -0.24 6.21 -2.58
CA LEU A 115 0.96 7.04 -2.66
C LEU A 115 2.03 6.27 -3.44
N HIS A 116 2.19 6.60 -4.72
CA HIS A 116 3.09 5.89 -5.62
C HIS A 116 4.38 6.69 -5.84
N ILE A 117 5.51 6.13 -5.45
CA ILE A 117 6.84 6.71 -5.68
C ILE A 117 7.52 5.91 -6.80
N ASN A 118 7.65 6.49 -7.99
CA ASN A 118 8.09 5.78 -9.18
C ASN A 118 9.11 6.59 -9.98
N PHE A 119 10.33 6.05 -10.15
CA PHE A 119 11.46 6.78 -10.75
C PHE A 119 11.69 8.17 -10.14
N ALA A 120 11.39 8.32 -8.84
CA ALA A 120 11.49 9.58 -8.15
C ALA A 120 12.95 9.95 -7.91
N ARG A 121 13.26 11.25 -7.96
CA ARG A 121 14.55 11.79 -7.52
C ARG A 121 14.78 11.57 -6.01
N GLY A 122 13.70 11.37 -5.25
CA GLY A 122 13.73 10.90 -3.86
C GLY A 122 12.45 11.25 -3.12
N ALA A 123 12.09 10.43 -2.14
CA ALA A 123 10.99 10.72 -1.23
C ALA A 123 11.43 10.51 0.22
N ARG A 124 10.91 11.34 1.13
CA ARG A 124 11.03 11.10 2.56
C ARG A 124 9.71 11.35 3.26
N LEU A 125 9.38 10.46 4.19
CA LEU A 125 8.22 10.53 5.03
C LEU A 125 8.67 10.42 6.49
N SER A 126 8.26 11.37 7.31
CA SER A 126 8.42 11.28 8.76
C SER A 126 7.15 11.69 9.50
N ASN A 127 6.73 10.91 10.51
CA ASN A 127 5.52 11.17 11.29
C ASN A 127 4.26 11.33 10.41
N VAL A 128 4.07 10.41 9.46
CA VAL A 128 2.92 10.39 8.55
C VAL A 128 2.05 9.18 8.88
N ARG A 129 0.72 9.37 8.96
CA ARG A 129 -0.25 8.26 8.90
C ARG A 129 -0.86 8.17 7.51
N ILE A 130 -0.85 6.96 6.96
CA ILE A 130 -1.52 6.63 5.70
C ILE A 130 -2.53 5.51 5.94
N SER A 131 -3.80 5.75 5.61
CA SER A 131 -4.87 4.77 5.81
C SER A 131 -5.88 4.67 4.69
N ASP A 132 -6.62 3.56 4.68
CA ASP A 132 -7.78 3.32 3.81
C ASP A 132 -7.43 3.23 2.31
N ALA A 133 -6.14 3.11 1.98
CA ALA A 133 -5.66 3.01 0.61
C ALA A 133 -5.69 1.56 0.11
N PHE A 134 -5.65 1.40 -1.22
CA PHE A 134 -5.28 0.13 -1.81
C PHE A 134 -3.80 -0.18 -1.53
N SER A 135 -2.90 0.78 -1.73
CA SER A 135 -1.53 0.68 -1.20
C SER A 135 -1.18 1.95 -0.45
N GLY A 136 -0.92 1.85 0.85
CA GLY A 136 -0.54 2.99 1.69
C GLY A 136 0.70 3.69 1.12
N ILE A 137 1.72 2.92 0.77
CA ILE A 137 2.78 3.39 -0.12
C ILE A 137 3.21 2.29 -1.09
N GLN A 138 3.47 2.67 -2.34
CA GLN A 138 4.07 1.81 -3.35
C GLN A 138 5.35 2.44 -3.89
N VAL A 139 6.47 1.73 -3.80
CA VAL A 139 7.79 2.25 -4.23
C VAL A 139 8.38 1.41 -5.35
N HIS A 140 8.75 2.06 -6.46
CA HIS A 140 9.43 1.48 -7.60
C HIS A 140 10.61 2.34 -8.05
N TYR A 141 11.77 1.72 -8.33
CA TYR A 141 12.94 2.36 -8.95
C TYR A 141 13.38 3.67 -8.29
N SER A 142 13.21 3.76 -6.97
CA SER A 142 13.36 5.00 -6.21
C SER A 142 14.07 4.76 -4.89
N LYS A 143 14.75 5.80 -4.38
CA LYS A 143 15.25 5.85 -3.01
C LYS A 143 14.23 6.54 -2.11
N VAL A 144 13.81 5.84 -1.05
CA VAL A 144 12.80 6.33 -0.10
C VAL A 144 13.22 6.10 1.33
N GLU A 145 13.08 7.14 2.16
CA GLU A 145 13.29 7.08 3.61
C GLU A 145 11.95 7.23 4.33
N ILE A 146 11.57 6.22 5.11
CA ILE A 146 10.36 6.19 5.94
C ILE A 146 10.81 6.08 7.40
N ASP A 147 10.51 7.11 8.18
CA ASP A 147 10.86 7.17 9.61
C ASP A 147 9.59 7.45 10.42
N ARG A 148 9.31 6.62 11.43
CA ARG A 148 8.17 6.87 12.34
C ARG A 148 6.87 7.17 11.61
N CYS A 149 6.49 6.32 10.66
CA CYS A 149 5.21 6.41 9.96
C CYS A 149 4.25 5.31 10.43
N ASP A 150 2.97 5.46 10.11
CA ASP A 150 1.94 4.49 10.42
C ASP A 150 1.09 4.17 9.19
N PHE A 151 1.19 2.94 8.70
CA PHE A 151 0.43 2.40 7.58
C PHE A 151 -0.67 1.49 8.12
N ARG A 152 -1.92 1.98 8.10
CA ARG A 152 -3.02 1.31 8.79
C ARG A 152 -4.25 1.13 7.92
N HIS A 153 -4.91 -0.02 8.02
CA HIS A 153 -6.21 -0.22 7.35
C HIS A 153 -6.11 -0.03 5.82
N ASN A 154 -5.02 -0.48 5.22
CA ASN A 154 -4.82 -0.52 3.77
C ASN A 154 -4.92 -1.97 3.26
N ILE A 155 -5.02 -2.16 1.94
CA ILE A 155 -4.80 -3.52 1.39
C ILE A 155 -3.31 -3.86 1.52
N ASP A 156 -2.42 -3.08 0.92
CA ASP A 156 -0.98 -3.17 1.15
C ASP A 156 -0.54 -1.99 2.05
N GLY A 157 0.03 -2.26 3.23
CA GLY A 157 0.58 -1.20 4.08
C GLY A 157 1.80 -0.55 3.41
N ILE A 158 2.85 -1.35 3.22
CA ILE A 158 4.07 -0.95 2.49
C ILE A 158 4.31 -1.93 1.36
N ARG A 159 4.33 -1.41 0.12
CA ARG A 159 4.71 -2.18 -1.06
C ARG A 159 5.96 -1.62 -1.72
N PHE A 160 6.92 -2.48 -2.08
CA PHE A 160 8.09 -2.05 -2.85
C PHE A 160 8.59 -3.08 -3.85
N SER A 161 9.15 -2.60 -4.95
CA SER A 161 9.78 -3.41 -5.99
C SER A 161 10.98 -2.68 -6.57
N THR A 162 12.13 -3.35 -6.70
CA THR A 162 13.34 -2.75 -7.29
C THR A 162 13.68 -1.36 -6.71
N ALA A 163 13.81 -1.26 -5.38
CA ALA A 163 13.89 0.03 -4.68
C ALA A 163 14.92 0.05 -3.55
N ASP A 164 15.57 1.19 -3.37
CA ASP A 164 16.46 1.47 -2.23
C ASP A 164 15.63 2.07 -1.08
N LEU A 165 14.86 1.20 -0.42
CA LEU A 165 13.93 1.58 0.64
C LEU A 165 14.57 1.44 2.03
N THR A 166 14.43 2.45 2.88
CA THR A 166 14.71 2.36 4.32
C THR A 166 13.43 2.64 5.11
N VAL A 167 13.04 1.72 6.00
CA VAL A 167 11.89 1.86 6.91
C VAL A 167 12.35 1.66 8.35
N LYS A 168 12.12 2.67 9.19
CA LYS A 168 12.54 2.67 10.60
C LYS A 168 11.46 3.18 11.53
N GLY A 169 11.40 2.61 12.73
CA GLY A 169 10.55 3.09 13.82
C GLY A 169 9.06 3.18 13.47
N SER A 170 8.61 2.46 12.44
CA SER A 170 7.30 2.62 11.83
C SER A 170 6.36 1.48 12.19
N LEU A 171 5.07 1.71 11.97
CA LEU A 171 4.00 0.74 12.17
C LEU A 171 3.38 0.35 10.84
N SER A 172 3.09 -0.93 10.66
CA SER A 172 2.21 -1.42 9.59
C SER A 172 1.23 -2.42 10.19
N MET A 173 -0.03 -2.02 10.36
CA MET A 173 -1.02 -2.83 11.07
C MET A 173 -2.42 -2.77 10.50
N GLN A 174 -3.22 -3.81 10.74
CA GLN A 174 -4.60 -3.90 10.25
C GLN A 174 -4.70 -3.79 8.72
N ASN A 175 -3.64 -4.20 8.02
CA ASN A 175 -3.63 -4.30 6.56
C ASN A 175 -3.89 -5.73 6.11
N ARG A 176 -4.25 -5.94 4.83
CA ARG A 176 -4.17 -7.29 4.25
C ARG A 176 -2.72 -7.76 4.18
N HIS A 177 -1.80 -6.93 3.72
CA HIS A 177 -0.37 -7.22 3.75
C HIS A 177 0.36 -6.10 4.50
N GLY A 178 1.08 -6.44 5.57
CA GLY A 178 1.89 -5.47 6.31
C GLY A 178 3.04 -4.94 5.45
N ILE A 179 3.83 -5.85 4.89
CA ILE A 179 4.88 -5.55 3.91
C ILE A 179 4.75 -6.51 2.73
N ARG A 180 4.65 -5.99 1.51
CA ARG A 180 4.64 -6.76 0.26
C ARG A 180 5.80 -6.35 -0.65
N PHE A 181 6.60 -7.28 -1.15
CA PHE A 181 7.77 -6.87 -1.92
C PHE A 181 8.29 -7.82 -3.00
N GLU A 182 8.99 -7.23 -3.96
CA GLU A 182 9.74 -7.85 -5.06
C GLU A 182 11.14 -7.21 -5.14
N GLU A 183 12.11 -7.74 -4.41
CA GLU A 183 13.43 -7.12 -4.22
C GLU A 183 14.19 -6.86 -5.54
N ARG A 184 14.19 -7.83 -6.47
CA ARG A 184 14.86 -7.75 -7.78
C ARG A 184 16.27 -7.15 -7.74
N GLY A 185 17.06 -7.59 -6.75
CA GLY A 185 18.47 -7.18 -6.59
C GLY A 185 18.70 -5.79 -6.00
N HIS A 186 17.66 -5.12 -5.50
CA HIS A 186 17.75 -3.84 -4.80
C HIS A 186 17.31 -4.03 -3.35
N PRO A 187 18.26 -4.22 -2.40
CA PRO A 187 17.93 -4.56 -1.03
C PRO A 187 17.31 -3.37 -0.28
N ALA A 188 16.26 -3.65 0.49
CA ALA A 188 15.70 -2.71 1.45
C ALA A 188 16.32 -2.89 2.86
N LEU A 189 16.27 -1.84 3.68
CA LEU A 189 16.55 -1.89 5.10
C LEU A 189 15.26 -1.68 5.89
N ILE A 190 14.76 -2.74 6.54
CA ILE A 190 13.56 -2.74 7.37
C ILE A 190 14.00 -3.03 8.80
N SER A 191 14.09 -1.99 9.64
CA SER A 191 14.62 -2.15 11.00
C SER A 191 13.86 -1.40 12.07
N GLY A 192 13.60 -2.04 13.22
CA GLY A 192 12.95 -1.37 14.35
C GLY A 192 11.48 -1.00 14.08
N ASN A 193 10.78 -1.78 13.26
CA ASN A 193 9.37 -1.55 12.92
C ASN A 193 8.46 -2.57 13.60
N ARG A 194 7.22 -2.19 13.85
CA ARG A 194 6.18 -3.12 14.29
C ARG A 194 5.20 -3.36 13.15
N VAL A 195 5.17 -4.59 12.67
CA VAL A 195 4.28 -5.07 11.60
C VAL A 195 3.41 -6.15 12.22
N THR A 196 2.22 -5.77 12.66
CA THR A 196 1.36 -6.57 13.56
C THR A 196 -0.09 -6.52 13.12
N ASP A 197 -0.90 -7.49 13.52
CA ASP A 197 -2.35 -7.48 13.29
C ASP A 197 -2.73 -7.32 11.80
N ASN A 198 -1.92 -7.89 10.90
CA ASN A 198 -2.22 -7.97 9.47
C ASN A 198 -2.69 -9.38 9.09
N GLU A 199 -3.47 -9.51 8.01
CA GLU A 199 -3.82 -10.83 7.45
C GLU A 199 -2.53 -11.58 7.03
N VAL A 200 -1.58 -10.87 6.42
CA VAL A 200 -0.23 -11.35 6.13
C VAL A 200 0.79 -10.33 6.62
N GLY A 201 1.71 -10.73 7.49
CA GLY A 201 2.78 -9.85 7.98
C GLY A 201 3.75 -9.46 6.87
N ILE A 202 4.39 -10.47 6.27
CA ILE A 202 5.34 -10.29 5.16
C ILE A 202 4.92 -11.14 3.96
N PHE A 203 4.81 -10.52 2.79
CA PHE A 203 4.60 -11.20 1.52
C PHE A 203 5.78 -10.95 0.57
N ALA A 204 6.67 -11.94 0.46
CA ALA A 204 7.74 -11.96 -0.56
C ALA A 204 7.18 -12.57 -1.84
N VAL A 205 6.96 -11.75 -2.87
CA VAL A 205 6.12 -12.14 -4.01
C VAL A 205 6.87 -13.02 -5.01
N THR A 206 7.97 -12.52 -5.59
CA THR A 206 8.78 -13.24 -6.58
C THR A 206 10.13 -12.57 -6.73
N GLU A 207 11.11 -13.30 -7.28
CA GLU A 207 12.46 -12.83 -7.61
C GLU A 207 13.22 -12.12 -6.47
N CYS A 208 12.84 -12.36 -5.22
CA CYS A 208 13.60 -11.91 -4.07
C CYS A 208 14.82 -12.82 -3.88
N LYS A 209 16.00 -12.24 -3.64
CA LYS A 209 17.24 -13.00 -3.40
C LYS A 209 17.63 -13.04 -1.92
N GLY A 210 16.77 -12.50 -1.04
CA GLY A 210 17.01 -12.45 0.40
C GLY A 210 18.13 -11.49 0.78
N THR A 211 18.33 -10.41 0.00
CA THR A 211 19.39 -9.41 0.27
C THR A 211 18.91 -8.22 1.09
N SER A 212 17.59 -8.01 1.16
CA SER A 212 16.94 -7.05 2.05
C SER A 212 17.15 -7.44 3.51
N THR A 213 17.48 -6.45 4.34
CA THR A 213 17.75 -6.66 5.76
C THR A 213 16.50 -6.40 6.59
N PHE A 214 16.06 -7.42 7.35
CA PHE A 214 15.00 -7.32 8.35
C PHE A 214 15.60 -7.58 9.73
N LYS A 215 15.72 -6.56 10.58
CA LYS A 215 16.30 -6.69 11.94
C LYS A 215 15.56 -5.88 12.98
N ASP A 216 15.50 -6.39 14.20
CA ASP A 216 14.95 -5.70 15.36
C ASP A 216 13.49 -5.27 15.17
N ASN A 217 12.75 -5.96 14.30
CA ASN A 217 11.33 -5.72 14.09
C ASN A 217 10.48 -6.60 15.00
N ASP A 218 9.26 -6.15 15.23
CA ASP A 218 8.16 -6.90 15.83
C ASP A 218 7.21 -7.36 14.71
N PHE A 219 7.20 -8.66 14.42
CA PHE A 219 6.32 -9.32 13.44
C PHE A 219 5.23 -10.17 14.11
N SER A 220 4.92 -9.90 15.38
CA SER A 220 3.93 -10.68 16.13
C SER A 220 2.49 -10.44 15.65
N ALA A 221 1.57 -11.29 16.09
CA ALA A 221 0.12 -11.16 15.92
C ALA A 221 -0.43 -11.00 14.48
N ASN A 222 0.37 -11.27 13.44
CA ASN A 222 -0.14 -11.43 12.08
C ASN A 222 -0.80 -12.81 11.91
N GLU A 223 -1.92 -12.89 11.18
CA GLU A 223 -2.63 -14.17 10.96
C GLU A 223 -1.74 -15.16 10.20
N THR A 224 -1.12 -14.70 9.11
CA THR A 224 -0.05 -15.39 8.38
C THR A 224 1.25 -14.61 8.58
N PRO A 225 2.23 -15.11 9.36
CA PRO A 225 3.48 -14.37 9.62
C PRO A 225 4.25 -14.05 8.34
N VAL A 226 4.43 -15.05 7.49
CA VAL A 226 5.15 -14.93 6.20
C VAL A 226 4.46 -15.76 5.14
N LYS A 227 4.32 -15.17 3.95
CA LYS A 227 3.87 -15.82 2.73
C LYS A 227 4.92 -15.65 1.64
N MET A 228 5.31 -16.77 1.03
CA MET A 228 6.13 -16.82 -0.18
C MET A 228 5.18 -16.91 -1.38
N GLY A 229 5.42 -16.09 -2.41
CA GLY A 229 4.66 -16.18 -3.64
C GLY A 229 5.07 -17.39 -4.46
N TRP A 230 4.18 -17.80 -5.37
CA TRP A 230 4.27 -19.03 -6.16
C TRP A 230 5.56 -19.19 -7.01
N GLU A 231 6.25 -18.10 -7.33
CA GLU A 231 7.52 -18.10 -8.08
C GLU A 231 8.71 -17.65 -7.20
N GLN A 232 8.50 -17.55 -5.88
CA GLN A 232 9.55 -17.16 -4.95
C GLN A 232 10.39 -18.37 -4.55
N HIS A 233 11.43 -18.67 -5.34
CA HIS A 233 12.27 -19.85 -5.16
C HIS A 233 13.43 -19.68 -4.16
N SER A 234 13.91 -18.45 -3.94
CA SER A 234 15.02 -18.22 -3.00
C SER A 234 14.51 -18.04 -1.58
N ASP A 235 15.35 -18.46 -0.63
CA ASP A 235 15.13 -18.23 0.80
C ASP A 235 15.14 -16.72 1.13
N ILE A 236 14.42 -16.35 2.18
CA ILE A 236 14.38 -14.99 2.71
C ILE A 236 14.88 -15.01 4.16
N ASP A 237 15.95 -14.25 4.44
CA ASP A 237 16.47 -14.08 5.80
C ASP A 237 15.59 -13.08 6.57
N LEU A 238 14.94 -13.59 7.62
CA LEU A 238 14.12 -12.84 8.57
C LEU A 238 14.57 -13.10 10.01
N THR A 239 15.84 -13.50 10.19
CA THR A 239 16.43 -13.74 11.50
C THR A 239 16.61 -12.46 12.30
N GLY A 240 16.69 -12.56 13.63
CA GLY A 240 16.91 -11.38 14.49
C GLY A 240 15.71 -10.45 14.56
N ASN A 241 14.49 -10.99 14.41
CA ASN A 241 13.23 -10.29 14.65
C ASN A 241 12.46 -10.99 15.78
N TRP A 242 11.57 -10.26 16.43
CA TRP A 242 10.64 -10.80 17.41
C TRP A 242 9.34 -11.20 16.72
N TRP A 243 8.81 -12.37 17.08
CA TRP A 243 7.64 -12.96 16.43
C TRP A 243 6.49 -13.24 17.40
N GLY A 244 6.62 -12.82 18.66
CA GLY A 244 5.63 -13.11 19.71
C GLY A 244 5.63 -14.55 20.23
N ALA A 245 6.37 -15.46 19.60
CA ALA A 245 6.43 -16.87 19.98
C ALA A 245 7.78 -17.53 19.61
N PRO A 246 8.10 -18.71 20.19
CA PRO A 246 9.21 -19.54 19.74
C PRO A 246 9.16 -19.90 18.25
N ALA A 247 10.33 -20.03 17.62
CA ALA A 247 10.46 -20.20 16.17
C ALA A 247 9.74 -21.43 15.62
N ASP A 248 9.71 -22.53 16.36
CA ASP A 248 8.99 -23.76 15.99
C ASP A 248 7.48 -23.50 15.86
N LYS A 249 6.91 -22.70 16.76
CA LYS A 249 5.49 -22.32 16.71
C LYS A 249 5.16 -21.37 15.58
N VAL A 250 6.00 -20.37 15.34
CA VAL A 250 5.79 -19.40 14.24
C VAL A 250 5.83 -20.11 12.89
N LYS A 251 6.76 -21.06 12.71
CA LYS A 251 6.92 -21.85 11.47
C LYS A 251 5.70 -22.70 11.14
N GLU A 252 4.89 -23.09 12.13
CA GLU A 252 3.64 -23.84 11.88
C GLU A 252 2.67 -23.06 11.00
N SER A 253 2.72 -21.72 10.98
CA SER A 253 1.80 -20.85 10.22
C SER A 253 2.43 -20.14 9.01
N ILE A 254 3.71 -20.36 8.72
CA ILE A 254 4.38 -19.79 7.56
C ILE A 254 3.97 -20.56 6.28
N LEU A 255 3.71 -19.83 5.20
CA LEU A 255 3.44 -20.37 3.86
C LEU A 255 4.71 -20.26 3.00
N ASP A 256 5.57 -21.28 3.03
CA ASP A 256 6.88 -21.28 2.36
C ASP A 256 7.28 -22.67 1.82
N GLY A 257 8.58 -22.82 1.50
CA GLY A 257 9.25 -24.05 1.07
C GLY A 257 9.02 -25.30 1.93
N LYS A 258 8.60 -25.15 3.20
CA LYS A 258 8.25 -26.28 4.07
C LYS A 258 6.86 -26.84 3.79
N ARG A 259 5.96 -26.01 3.25
CA ARG A 259 4.62 -26.42 2.81
C ARG A 259 4.58 -26.76 1.32
N ASP A 260 5.37 -26.07 0.51
CA ASP A 260 5.50 -26.31 -0.93
C ASP A 260 6.98 -26.34 -1.32
N SER A 261 7.50 -27.52 -1.64
CA SER A 261 8.93 -27.71 -1.95
C SER A 261 9.44 -26.98 -3.20
N THR A 262 8.55 -26.36 -3.99
CA THR A 262 8.96 -25.53 -5.14
C THR A 262 9.38 -24.12 -4.74
N LEU A 263 9.08 -23.70 -3.50
CA LEU A 263 9.36 -22.37 -2.98
C LEU A 263 10.61 -22.35 -2.09
N GLY A 264 11.18 -21.16 -1.91
CA GLY A 264 12.20 -20.90 -0.88
C GLY A 264 11.59 -20.89 0.52
N VAL A 265 12.44 -20.99 1.55
CA VAL A 265 12.01 -20.95 2.95
C VAL A 265 12.19 -19.58 3.59
N ALA A 266 11.31 -19.24 4.53
CA ALA A 266 11.46 -18.08 5.39
C ALA A 266 12.35 -18.44 6.59
N VAL A 267 13.58 -17.92 6.60
CA VAL A 267 14.57 -18.22 7.65
C VAL A 267 14.39 -17.25 8.81
N ILE A 268 13.61 -17.65 9.82
CA ILE A 268 13.29 -16.78 10.97
C ILE A 268 14.21 -16.97 12.20
N ALA A 269 14.97 -18.07 12.27
CA ALA A 269 15.77 -18.43 13.44
C ALA A 269 17.24 -18.03 13.29
N PRO A 270 17.87 -17.38 14.29
CA PRO A 270 17.37 -17.15 15.64
C PRO A 270 16.30 -16.04 15.72
N VAL A 271 15.27 -16.27 16.54
CA VAL A 271 14.26 -15.27 16.90
C VAL A 271 14.72 -14.50 18.14
N MET A 272 14.28 -13.25 18.28
CA MET A 272 14.55 -12.47 19.48
C MET A 272 13.83 -13.04 20.71
N GLY A 273 14.51 -13.06 21.86
CA GLY A 273 13.95 -13.57 23.12
C GLY A 273 13.01 -12.60 23.84
N LEU A 274 13.05 -11.31 23.48
CA LEU A 274 12.21 -10.24 24.02
C LEU A 274 11.74 -9.34 22.88
N ALA A 275 10.57 -8.72 23.05
CA ALA A 275 10.08 -7.72 22.11
C ALA A 275 11.05 -6.52 22.07
N PRO A 276 11.37 -5.98 20.88
CA PRO A 276 12.11 -4.74 20.77
C PRO A 276 11.29 -3.57 21.34
N ASP A 277 11.97 -2.60 21.95
CA ASP A 277 11.34 -1.34 22.37
C ASP A 277 11.13 -0.45 21.14
N ILE A 278 9.93 -0.56 20.56
CA ILE A 278 9.49 0.26 19.43
C ILE A 278 8.44 1.23 19.96
N SER A 279 8.83 2.50 20.07
CA SER A 279 7.91 3.57 20.44
C SER A 279 6.87 3.76 19.35
N GLU A 280 5.61 3.98 19.75
CA GLU A 280 4.58 4.46 18.83
C GLU A 280 5.07 5.75 18.15
N PRO A 281 4.97 5.88 16.82
CA PRO A 281 5.47 7.06 16.09
C PRO A 281 4.90 8.37 16.61
N PHE A 282 3.60 8.36 16.90
CA PHE A 282 2.81 9.48 17.43
C PHE A 282 1.50 8.94 18.01
N TYR A 283 0.95 9.65 18.99
CA TYR A 283 -0.37 9.33 19.53
C TYR A 283 -1.45 10.07 18.72
N LEU A 284 -2.22 9.31 17.95
CA LEU A 284 -3.48 9.81 17.41
C LEU A 284 -4.61 9.22 18.24
N PRO A 285 -5.35 10.00 19.05
CA PRO A 285 -6.57 9.50 19.62
C PRO A 285 -7.45 9.10 18.45
N TYR A 286 -7.78 7.81 18.34
CA TYR A 286 -8.66 7.24 17.31
C TYR A 286 -10.05 7.90 17.23
N LYS A 287 -10.32 8.88 18.10
CA LYS A 287 -11.43 9.83 18.06
C LYS A 287 -10.89 11.23 17.78
N ASP A 288 -10.41 11.51 16.56
CA ASP A 288 -10.20 12.90 16.15
C ASP A 288 -11.60 13.48 15.82
N PRO A 289 -12.14 14.42 16.62
CA PRO A 289 -13.42 15.05 16.31
C PRO A 289 -13.36 15.83 14.99
N ASP A 290 -12.17 16.24 14.54
CA ASP A 290 -11.98 16.88 13.25
C ASP A 290 -11.92 15.87 12.10
N TRP A 291 -11.60 14.59 12.36
CA TRP A 291 -11.82 13.49 11.40
C TRP A 291 -13.32 13.25 11.20
N GLU A 292 -14.10 13.14 12.27
CA GLU A 292 -15.56 13.06 12.17
C GLU A 292 -16.20 14.33 11.57
N ARG A 293 -15.66 15.53 11.84
CA ARG A 293 -16.18 16.77 11.24
C ARG A 293 -15.79 16.91 9.78
N ALA A 294 -14.59 16.49 9.39
CA ALA A 294 -14.09 16.53 8.03
C ALA A 294 -14.94 15.70 7.07
N THR A 295 -15.48 14.56 7.53
CA THR A 295 -16.34 13.69 6.73
C THR A 295 -17.83 14.07 6.85
N LYS A 296 -18.22 14.86 7.86
CA LYS A 296 -19.60 15.34 8.06
C LYS A 296 -19.91 16.74 7.47
N ARG A 297 -18.92 17.51 6.95
CA ARG A 297 -19.14 18.94 6.64
C ARG A 297 -19.50 19.34 5.21
N ASP A 298 -19.53 18.45 4.23
CA ASP A 298 -19.84 18.84 2.83
C ASP A 298 -21.24 18.40 2.34
N LEU A 299 -22.22 18.34 3.25
CA LEU A 299 -23.65 18.32 2.92
C LEU A 299 -24.34 19.61 3.38
N ARG A 300 -24.03 20.73 2.73
CA ARG A 300 -24.91 21.92 2.64
C ARG A 300 -24.76 22.64 1.32
#